data_AF-A0A7J4G5N9-F1
#
_entry.id   AF-A0A7J4G5N9-F1
#
_cell.length_a   1.000
_cell.length_b   1.000
_cell.length_c   1.000
_cell.angle_alpha   90.00
_cell.angle_beta   90.00
_cell.angle_gamma   90.00
#
_symmetry.space_group_name_H-M   'P 1'
#
loop_
_entity.id
_entity.type
_entity.pdbx_description
1 polymer ?
#
loop_
_entity_poly.entity_id
_entity_poly.type
_entity_poly.pdbx_seq_one_letter_code
_entity_poly.pdbx_strand_id
1 'polypeptide(L)'
;MFAITFHHMIVGIASGTGILMGICALLAWLGNFVSNLDDFQQSFDKTSLLSSILCFICMPLAIFSGTYATSDPGGIAILYNKFVFSGLAIGFTASFIAGRVRFGEKIWNDFKLSTLQMICASGAMFWIIITGSIGGKISIGESVMDIMPFWPDFTSTIVLPWWISMVMLVFGIASIFVALKLGPTVNKISD
;
A
#
# COMPACT_ATOMS: atom_id res chain seq x y z
N MET A 1 24.63 13.82 -6.04
CA MET A 1 24.74 12.35 -6.21
C MET A 1 24.18 11.56 -5.03
N PHE A 2 24.58 11.82 -3.78
CA PHE A 2 24.11 11.03 -2.61
C PHE A 2 22.58 11.02 -2.41
N ALA A 3 21.90 12.16 -2.60
CA ALA A 3 20.45 12.27 -2.43
C ALA A 3 19.64 11.39 -3.41
N ILE A 4 20.12 11.24 -4.64
CA ILE A 4 19.47 10.42 -5.67
C ILE A 4 19.64 8.93 -5.32
N THR A 5 20.87 8.51 -5.01
CA THR A 5 21.14 7.13 -4.59
C THR A 5 20.35 6.74 -3.33
N PHE A 6 20.28 7.65 -2.35
CA PHE A 6 19.47 7.45 -1.14
C PHE A 6 17.97 7.32 -1.47
N HIS A 7 17.45 8.16 -2.36
CA HIS A 7 16.05 8.06 -2.81
C HIS A 7 15.76 6.69 -3.45
N HIS A 8 16.59 6.24 -4.40
CA HIS A 8 16.42 4.94 -5.05
C HIS A 8 16.50 3.77 -4.05
N MET A 9 17.42 3.84 -3.08
CA MET A 9 17.52 2.83 -2.03
C MET A 9 16.23 2.76 -1.19
N ILE A 10 15.73 3.90 -0.69
CA ILE A 10 14.52 3.94 0.15
C ILE A 10 13.28 3.51 -0.65
N VAL A 11 13.15 3.93 -1.92
CA VAL A 11 12.08 3.47 -2.82
C VAL A 11 12.14 1.96 -3.04
N GLY A 12 13.34 1.39 -3.21
CA GLY A 12 13.53 -0.05 -3.34
C GLY A 12 13.08 -0.82 -2.09
N ILE A 13 13.43 -0.32 -0.90
CA ILE A 13 12.98 -0.91 0.37
C ILE A 13 11.45 -0.79 0.52
N ALA A 14 10.89 0.40 0.28
CA ALA A 14 9.45 0.65 0.41
C ALA A 14 8.63 -0.22 -0.56
N SER A 15 9.07 -0.33 -1.81
CA SER A 15 8.39 -1.15 -2.82
C SER A 15 8.55 -2.65 -2.55
N GLY A 16 9.75 -3.11 -2.22
CA GLY A 16 10.00 -4.51 -1.89
C GLY A 16 9.21 -4.99 -0.68
N THR A 17 9.20 -4.20 0.40
CA THR A 17 8.44 -4.53 1.62
C THR A 17 6.94 -4.44 1.41
N GLY A 18 6.46 -3.50 0.60
CA GLY A 18 5.05 -3.39 0.24
C GLY A 18 4.54 -4.57 -0.60
N ILE A 19 5.34 -5.03 -1.56
CA ILE A 19 5.03 -6.22 -2.36
C ILE A 19 5.06 -7.47 -1.47
N LEU A 20 6.07 -7.60 -0.61
CA LEU A 20 6.18 -8.72 0.34
C LEU A 20 4.97 -8.78 1.28
N MET A 21 4.55 -7.63 1.83
CA MET A 21 3.32 -7.52 2.63
C MET A 21 2.10 -8.05 1.87
N GLY A 22 1.90 -7.60 0.62
CA GLY A 22 0.75 -8.01 -0.20
C GLY A 22 0.73 -9.51 -0.48
N ILE A 23 1.86 -10.08 -0.90
CA ILE A 23 1.98 -11.51 -1.21
C ILE A 23 1.79 -12.35 0.05
N CYS A 24 2.46 -12.00 1.16
CA CYS A 24 2.35 -12.75 2.40
C CYS A 24 0.93 -12.69 2.99
N ALA A 25 0.26 -11.54 2.94
CA ALA A 25 -1.13 -11.42 3.40
C ALA A 25 -2.10 -12.25 2.52
N LEU A 26 -1.87 -12.32 1.22
CA LEU A 26 -2.63 -13.16 0.31
C LEU A 26 -2.41 -14.65 0.59
N LEU A 27 -1.17 -15.06 0.85
CA LEU A 27 -0.85 -16.44 1.24
C LEU A 27 -1.46 -16.81 2.59
N ALA A 28 -1.44 -15.90 3.57
CA ALA A 28 -2.11 -16.09 4.85
C ALA A 28 -3.63 -16.22 4.69
N TRP A 29 -4.24 -15.45 3.77
CA TRP A 29 -5.66 -15.59 3.43
C TRP A 29 -5.98 -16.92 2.74
N LEU A 30 -5.13 -17.37 1.81
CA LEU A 30 -5.29 -18.67 1.16
C LEU A 30 -5.18 -19.84 2.13
N GLY A 31 -4.43 -19.68 3.22
CA GLY A 31 -4.35 -20.64 4.33
C GLY A 31 -5.72 -21.03 4.90
N ASN A 32 -6.70 -20.11 4.89
CA ASN A 32 -8.05 -20.40 5.38
C ASN A 32 -8.81 -21.46 4.57
N PHE A 33 -8.39 -21.75 3.34
CA PHE A 33 -9.06 -22.74 2.48
C PHE A 33 -8.41 -24.14 2.58
N VAL A 34 -7.26 -24.25 3.23
CA VAL A 34 -6.50 -25.50 3.31
C VAL A 34 -6.35 -25.89 4.77
N SER A 35 -6.99 -27.00 5.15
CA SER A 35 -6.83 -27.58 6.48
C SER A 35 -5.37 -27.99 6.73
N ASN A 36 -4.88 -27.83 7.97
CA ASN A 36 -3.56 -28.29 8.44
C ASN A 36 -2.35 -27.40 8.07
N LEU A 37 -2.56 -26.10 7.83
CA LEU A 37 -1.50 -25.12 7.48
C LEU A 37 -1.39 -23.96 8.49
N ASP A 38 -1.72 -24.18 9.75
CA ASP A 38 -1.75 -23.12 10.77
C ASP A 38 -0.38 -22.45 10.96
N ASP A 39 0.71 -23.23 11.03
CA ASP A 39 2.08 -22.71 11.16
C ASP A 39 2.51 -21.90 9.92
N PHE A 40 2.10 -22.35 8.73
CA PHE A 40 2.35 -21.66 7.47
C PHE A 40 1.63 -20.30 7.47
N GLN A 41 0.34 -20.30 7.77
CA GLN A 41 -0.48 -19.09 7.83
C GLN A 41 0.06 -18.09 8.85
N GLN A 42 0.45 -18.54 10.04
CA GLN A 42 1.02 -17.68 11.08
C GLN A 42 2.37 -17.07 10.66
N SER A 43 3.21 -17.84 9.97
CA SER A 43 4.51 -17.35 9.47
C SER A 43 4.34 -16.24 8.42
N PHE A 44 3.43 -16.45 7.46
CA PHE A 44 3.12 -15.44 6.44
C PHE A 44 2.43 -14.21 7.03
N ASP A 45 1.54 -14.39 8.00
CA ASP A 45 0.91 -13.30 8.73
C ASP A 45 1.95 -12.40 9.43
N LYS A 46 2.84 -12.99 10.24
CA LYS A 46 3.92 -12.26 10.93
C LYS A 46 4.82 -11.53 9.95
N THR A 47 5.19 -12.19 8.86
CA THR A 47 6.01 -11.59 7.79
C THR A 47 5.30 -10.43 7.13
N SER A 48 4.00 -10.55 6.86
CA SER A 48 3.19 -9.48 6.27
C SER A 48 3.11 -8.27 7.19
N LEU A 49 2.94 -8.48 8.50
CA LEU A 49 2.87 -7.41 9.50
C LEU A 49 4.23 -6.68 9.63
N LEU A 50 5.33 -7.41 9.76
CA LEU A 50 6.66 -6.81 9.83
C LEU A 50 6.99 -6.01 8.55
N SER A 51 6.67 -6.58 7.40
CA SER A 51 6.84 -5.92 6.10
C SER A 51 5.99 -4.65 6.00
N SER A 52 4.74 -4.69 6.51
CA SER A 52 3.84 -3.53 6.51
C SER A 52 4.39 -2.37 7.34
N ILE A 53 4.95 -2.65 8.51
CA ILE A 53 5.53 -1.62 9.41
C ILE A 53 6.73 -0.96 8.73
N LEU A 54 7.62 -1.76 8.15
CA LEU A 54 8.78 -1.25 7.43
C LEU A 54 8.36 -0.43 6.20
N CYS A 55 7.39 -0.93 5.42
CA CYS A 55 6.82 -0.22 4.29
C CYS A 55 6.21 1.13 4.70
N PHE A 56 5.46 1.16 5.80
CA PHE A 56 4.82 2.36 6.33
C PHE A 56 5.84 3.44 6.75
N ILE A 57 6.98 3.04 7.32
CA ILE A 57 8.06 3.97 7.68
C ILE A 57 8.82 4.45 6.43
N CYS A 58 9.10 3.54 5.49
CA CYS A 58 9.89 3.86 4.30
C CYS A 58 9.14 4.71 3.28
N MET A 59 7.81 4.63 3.19
CA MET A 59 7.04 5.41 2.20
C MET A 59 7.12 6.94 2.41
N PRO A 60 6.91 7.50 3.61
CA PRO A 60 7.14 8.93 3.86
C PRO A 60 8.59 9.35 3.53
N LEU A 61 9.58 8.52 3.88
CA LEU A 61 10.98 8.79 3.55
C LEU A 61 11.22 8.79 2.04
N ALA A 62 10.57 7.90 1.29
CA ALA A 62 10.62 7.87 -0.17
C ALA A 62 10.02 9.13 -0.79
N ILE A 63 8.89 9.62 -0.24
CA ILE A 63 8.23 10.85 -0.67
C ILE A 63 9.15 12.05 -0.44
N PHE A 64 9.65 12.23 0.79
CA PHE A 64 10.51 13.37 1.12
C PHE A 64 11.80 13.34 0.30
N SER A 65 12.50 12.21 0.25
CA SER A 65 13.71 12.08 -0.57
C SER A 65 13.46 12.37 -2.06
N GLY A 66 12.29 12.00 -2.59
CA GLY A 66 11.90 12.30 -3.97
C GLY A 66 11.69 13.78 -4.23
N THR A 67 11.10 14.51 -3.27
CA THR A 67 10.93 15.97 -3.37
C THR A 67 12.27 16.71 -3.36
N TYR A 68 13.24 16.24 -2.57
CA TYR A 68 14.60 16.82 -2.56
C TYR A 68 15.44 16.44 -3.79
N ALA A 69 15.15 15.32 -4.42
CA ALA A 69 15.86 14.86 -5.62
C ALA A 69 15.37 15.50 -6.92
N THR A 70 14.26 16.25 -6.90
CA THR A 70 13.63 16.85 -8.09
C THR A 70 13.74 18.37 -8.08
N SER A 71 14.15 18.97 -9.21
CA SER A 71 14.32 20.43 -9.34
C SER A 71 13.00 21.20 -9.46
N ASP A 72 11.95 20.57 -9.99
CA ASP A 72 10.58 21.11 -10.01
C ASP A 72 9.55 20.01 -9.62
N PRO A 73 9.29 19.81 -8.31
CA PRO A 73 8.38 18.78 -7.83
C PRO A 73 6.91 19.02 -8.20
N GLY A 74 6.54 20.25 -8.56
CA GLY A 74 5.14 20.68 -8.76
C GLY A 74 4.73 20.89 -10.22
N GLY A 75 5.68 21.10 -11.13
CA GLY A 75 5.40 21.43 -12.52
C GLY A 75 5.08 20.24 -13.43
N ILE A 76 5.19 19.00 -12.95
CA ILE A 76 5.04 17.80 -13.78
C ILE A 76 3.86 16.95 -13.31
N ALA A 77 2.82 16.85 -14.16
CA ALA A 77 1.60 16.06 -13.96
C ALA A 77 1.84 14.63 -13.44
N ILE A 78 2.89 13.98 -13.94
CA ILE A 78 3.24 12.61 -13.59
C ILE A 78 3.75 12.47 -12.14
N LEU A 79 4.41 13.51 -11.63
CA LEU A 79 4.92 13.54 -10.25
C LEU A 79 3.77 13.73 -9.25
N TYR A 80 2.77 14.53 -9.62
CA TYR A 80 1.55 14.69 -8.82
C TYR A 80 0.81 13.36 -8.67
N ASN A 81 0.58 12.64 -9.76
CA ASN A 81 -0.07 11.33 -9.71
C ASN A 81 0.73 10.32 -8.86
N LYS A 82 2.08 10.32 -8.98
CA LYS A 82 2.96 9.49 -8.14
C LYS A 82 2.78 9.80 -6.65
N PHE A 83 2.64 11.07 -6.28
CA PHE A 83 2.38 11.48 -4.89
C PHE A 83 1.02 10.98 -4.39
N VAL A 84 -0.05 11.16 -5.18
CA VAL A 84 -1.40 10.70 -4.82
C VAL A 84 -1.42 9.18 -4.62
N PHE A 85 -0.85 8.41 -5.54
CA PHE A 85 -0.79 6.94 -5.43
C PHE A 85 0.07 6.47 -4.25
N SER A 86 1.17 7.17 -3.95
CA SER A 86 1.96 6.91 -2.73
C SER A 86 1.13 7.13 -1.46
N GLY A 87 0.30 8.18 -1.44
CA GLY A 87 -0.62 8.44 -0.32
C GLY A 87 -1.68 7.35 -0.15
N LEU A 88 -2.25 6.85 -1.25
CA LEU A 88 -3.18 5.71 -1.22
C LEU A 88 -2.51 4.44 -0.69
N ALA A 89 -1.29 4.14 -1.15
CA ALA A 89 -0.52 3.03 -0.63
C ALA A 89 -0.31 3.16 0.89
N ILE A 90 0.08 4.33 1.39
CA ILE A 90 0.24 4.58 2.84
C ILE A 90 -1.08 4.33 3.57
N GLY A 91 -2.20 4.82 3.05
CA GLY A 91 -3.52 4.64 3.66
C GLY A 91 -3.93 3.18 3.79
N PHE A 92 -3.72 2.39 2.73
CA PHE A 92 -4.01 0.95 2.76
C PHE A 92 -3.06 0.17 3.70
N THR A 93 -1.77 0.49 3.69
CA THR A 93 -0.79 -0.10 4.63
C THR A 93 -1.13 0.25 6.08
N ALA A 94 -1.51 1.50 6.36
CA ALA A 94 -1.96 1.92 7.69
C ALA A 94 -3.22 1.18 8.13
N SER A 95 -4.18 1.01 7.22
CA SER A 95 -5.42 0.26 7.48
C SER A 95 -5.13 -1.20 7.79
N PHE A 96 -4.17 -1.81 7.08
CA PHE A 96 -3.68 -3.15 7.37
C PHE A 96 -3.08 -3.23 8.79
N ILE A 97 -2.14 -2.34 9.13
CA ILE A 97 -1.53 -2.30 10.47
C ILE A 97 -2.59 -2.10 11.55
N ALA A 98 -3.52 -1.17 11.37
CA ALA A 98 -4.59 -0.89 12.32
C ALA A 98 -5.50 -2.11 12.55
N GLY A 99 -5.86 -2.84 11.48
CA GLY A 99 -6.61 -4.08 11.58
C GLY A 99 -5.88 -5.14 12.42
N ARG A 100 -4.57 -5.30 12.18
CA ARG A 100 -3.71 -6.22 12.94
C ARG A 100 -3.54 -5.83 14.40
N VAL A 101 -3.34 -4.54 14.69
CA VAL A 101 -3.20 -4.03 16.06
C VAL A 101 -4.50 -4.20 16.85
N ARG A 102 -5.66 -4.02 16.20
CA ARG A 102 -6.97 -4.09 16.86
C ARG A 102 -7.46 -5.52 17.11
N PHE A 103 -7.27 -6.43 16.15
CA PHE A 103 -7.88 -7.76 16.18
C PHE A 103 -6.88 -8.90 16.39
N GLY A 104 -5.57 -8.63 16.28
CA GLY A 104 -4.51 -9.61 16.49
C GLY A 104 -4.54 -10.77 15.50
N GLU A 105 -3.93 -11.90 15.88
CA GLU A 105 -3.84 -13.11 15.04
C GLU A 105 -5.22 -13.73 14.74
N LYS A 106 -6.22 -13.49 15.61
CA LYS A 106 -7.59 -13.99 15.46
C LYS A 106 -8.34 -13.42 14.25
N ILE A 107 -7.83 -12.36 13.61
CA ILE A 107 -8.45 -11.75 12.43
C ILE A 107 -8.61 -12.74 11.27
N TRP A 108 -7.77 -13.78 11.22
CA TRP A 108 -7.77 -14.77 10.16
C TRP A 108 -8.87 -15.82 10.32
N ASN A 109 -9.35 -16.04 11.54
CA ASN A 109 -10.40 -17.04 11.84
C ASN A 109 -11.78 -16.60 11.35
N ASP A 110 -12.02 -15.29 11.23
CA ASP A 110 -13.24 -14.75 10.65
C ASP A 110 -13.01 -14.43 9.17
N PHE A 111 -13.74 -15.11 8.29
CA PHE A 111 -13.62 -14.94 6.84
C PHE A 111 -13.82 -13.48 6.38
N LYS A 112 -14.74 -12.73 7.01
CA LYS A 112 -15.02 -11.33 6.63
C LYS A 112 -13.85 -10.42 7.00
N LEU A 113 -13.33 -10.55 8.22
CA LEU A 113 -12.21 -9.74 8.67
C LEU A 113 -10.93 -10.12 7.93
N SER A 114 -10.69 -11.41 7.71
CA SER A 114 -9.55 -11.91 6.95
C SER A 114 -9.57 -11.41 5.49
N THR A 115 -10.73 -11.41 4.85
CA THR A 115 -10.88 -10.91 3.48
C THR A 115 -10.66 -9.41 3.41
N LEU A 116 -11.18 -8.64 4.37
CA LEU A 116 -10.91 -7.20 4.46
C LEU A 116 -9.41 -6.92 4.61
N GLN A 117 -8.73 -7.72 5.44
CA GLN A 117 -7.31 -7.60 5.70
C GLN A 117 -6.47 -7.91 4.45
N MET A 118 -6.84 -8.95 3.71
CA MET A 118 -6.24 -9.27 2.43
C MET A 118 -6.47 -8.15 1.39
N ILE A 119 -7.70 -7.63 1.28
CA ILE A 119 -8.01 -6.51 0.37
C ILE A 119 -7.16 -5.28 0.70
N CYS A 120 -6.97 -4.96 1.98
CA CYS A 120 -6.10 -3.86 2.39
C CYS A 120 -4.64 -4.07 1.94
N ALA A 121 -4.08 -5.27 2.15
CA ALA A 121 -2.72 -5.58 1.76
C ALA A 121 -2.54 -5.59 0.22
N SER A 122 -3.47 -6.22 -0.50
CA SER A 122 -3.46 -6.27 -1.97
C SER A 122 -3.68 -4.89 -2.58
N GLY A 123 -4.54 -4.06 -1.99
CA GLY A 123 -4.74 -2.67 -2.38
C GLY A 123 -3.47 -1.85 -2.23
N ALA A 124 -2.79 -1.95 -1.09
CA ALA A 124 -1.49 -1.29 -0.89
C ALA A 124 -0.44 -1.78 -1.91
N MET A 125 -0.32 -3.09 -2.12
CA MET A 125 0.59 -3.66 -3.11
C MET A 125 0.30 -3.13 -4.52
N PHE A 126 -0.98 -3.07 -4.92
CA PHE A 126 -1.39 -2.55 -6.22
C PHE A 126 -0.96 -1.09 -6.43
N TRP A 127 -1.21 -0.21 -5.44
CA TRP A 127 -0.80 1.18 -5.52
C TRP A 127 0.72 1.36 -5.51
N ILE A 128 1.44 0.49 -4.80
CA ILE A 128 2.91 0.47 -4.80
C ILE A 128 3.46 0.07 -6.16
N ILE A 129 2.87 -0.93 -6.83
CA ILE A 129 3.25 -1.33 -8.19
C ILE A 129 3.03 -0.17 -9.15
N ILE A 130 1.88 0.51 -9.11
CA ILE A 130 1.60 1.68 -9.97
C ILE A 130 2.62 2.80 -9.71
N THR A 131 2.87 3.11 -8.44
CA THR A 131 3.81 4.17 -8.03
C THR A 131 5.24 3.86 -8.48
N GLY A 132 5.67 2.60 -8.31
CA GLY A 132 6.97 2.12 -8.77
C GLY A 132 7.09 2.13 -10.29
N SER A 133 6.01 1.78 -10.99
CA SER A 133 5.92 1.77 -12.45
C SER A 133 6.05 3.17 -13.07
N ILE A 134 5.43 4.18 -12.43
CA ILE A 134 5.64 5.58 -12.78
C ILE A 134 7.09 6.00 -12.50
N GLY A 135 7.64 5.57 -11.35
CA GLY A 135 9.04 5.81 -11.00
C GLY A 135 10.02 5.26 -12.04
N GLY A 136 9.84 4.01 -12.48
CA GLY A 136 10.66 3.37 -13.51
C GLY A 136 10.60 4.10 -14.85
N LYS A 137 9.40 4.54 -15.25
CA LYS A 137 9.20 5.28 -16.50
C LYS A 137 9.93 6.62 -16.51
N ILE A 138 10.03 7.28 -15.35
CA ILE A 138 10.79 8.53 -15.20
C ILE A 138 12.30 8.28 -15.20
N SER A 139 12.78 7.22 -14.55
CA SER A 139 14.22 7.02 -14.32
C SER A 139 14.94 6.24 -15.42
N ILE A 140 14.29 5.21 -15.97
CA ILE A 140 14.89 4.23 -16.91
C ILE A 140 14.15 4.26 -18.26
N GLY A 141 12.96 4.84 -18.32
CA GLY A 141 12.13 4.89 -19.53
C GLY A 141 11.20 3.68 -19.71
N GLU A 142 11.24 2.72 -18.79
CA GLU A 142 10.44 1.49 -18.83
C GLU A 142 9.48 1.39 -17.64
N SER A 143 8.32 0.75 -17.83
CA SER A 143 7.32 0.55 -16.77
C SER A 143 6.88 -0.90 -16.65
N VAL A 144 6.69 -1.38 -15.42
CA VAL A 144 6.12 -2.72 -15.19
C VAL A 144 4.69 -2.81 -15.75
N MET A 145 3.94 -1.70 -15.74
CA MET A 145 2.59 -1.68 -16.32
C MET A 145 2.58 -1.71 -17.85
N ASP A 146 3.70 -1.42 -18.53
CA ASP A 146 3.78 -1.51 -20.00
C ASP A 146 3.70 -2.98 -20.48
N ILE A 147 3.90 -3.95 -19.57
CA ILE A 147 3.68 -5.39 -19.82
C ILE A 147 2.17 -5.72 -19.92
N MET A 148 1.30 -4.94 -19.28
CA MET A 148 -0.14 -5.21 -19.27
C MET A 148 -0.85 -4.59 -20.48
N PRO A 149 -1.49 -5.41 -21.35
CA PRO A 149 -2.02 -4.94 -22.63
C PRO A 149 -3.22 -3.99 -22.53
N PHE A 150 -3.81 -3.84 -21.34
CA PHE A 150 -5.00 -3.01 -21.09
C PHE A 150 -4.69 -1.73 -20.31
N TRP A 151 -3.43 -1.47 -19.93
CA TRP A 151 -3.10 -0.31 -19.11
C TRP A 151 -2.77 0.93 -19.96
N PRO A 152 -3.34 2.11 -19.66
CA PRO A 152 -3.09 3.32 -20.44
C PRO A 152 -1.64 3.79 -20.31
N ASP A 153 -1.08 4.28 -21.42
CA ASP A 153 0.27 4.81 -21.45
C ASP A 153 0.40 6.10 -20.61
N PHE A 154 1.31 6.08 -19.65
CA PHE A 154 1.60 7.22 -18.79
C PHE A 154 2.24 8.41 -19.52
N THR A 155 2.68 8.28 -20.79
CA THR A 155 3.24 9.39 -21.59
C THR A 155 2.25 10.53 -21.84
N SER A 156 0.96 10.21 -21.91
CA SER A 156 -0.14 11.17 -21.94
C SER A 156 -0.86 11.19 -20.60
N THR A 157 -0.13 11.49 -19.52
CA THR A 157 -0.71 11.40 -18.18
C THR A 157 -1.87 12.39 -18.04
N ILE A 158 -3.09 11.86 -18.04
CA ILE A 158 -4.25 12.61 -17.56
C ILE A 158 -3.96 12.90 -16.09
N VAL A 159 -3.74 14.17 -15.77
CA VAL A 159 -3.64 14.65 -14.38
C VAL A 159 -4.91 14.19 -13.69
N LEU A 160 -4.81 13.51 -12.55
CA LEU A 160 -6.01 13.21 -11.76
C LEU A 160 -6.76 14.53 -11.53
N PRO A 161 -8.01 14.67 -12.00
CA PRO A 161 -8.75 15.90 -11.80
C PRO A 161 -8.79 16.25 -10.31
N TRP A 162 -8.60 17.52 -9.98
CA TRP A 162 -8.55 18.00 -8.59
C TRP A 162 -9.79 17.58 -7.77
N TRP A 163 -10.94 17.40 -8.41
CA TRP A 163 -12.17 16.95 -7.77
C TRP A 163 -12.10 15.50 -7.28
N ILE A 164 -11.36 14.61 -7.95
CA ILE A 164 -11.17 13.22 -7.49
C ILE A 164 -10.39 13.22 -6.18
N SER A 165 -9.33 14.04 -6.07
CA SER A 165 -8.57 14.20 -4.83
C SER A 165 -9.44 14.72 -3.69
N MET A 166 -10.36 15.66 -3.96
CA MET A 166 -11.34 16.15 -2.97
C MET A 166 -12.33 15.05 -2.54
N VAL A 167 -12.85 14.28 -3.48
CA VAL A 167 -13.74 13.15 -3.19
C VAL A 167 -13.02 12.13 -2.32
N MET A 168 -11.78 11.75 -2.67
CA MET A 168 -10.97 10.82 -1.89
C MET A 168 -10.68 11.35 -0.47
N LEU A 169 -10.41 12.65 -0.31
CA LEU A 169 -10.24 13.29 0.99
C LEU A 169 -11.50 13.16 1.86
N VAL A 170 -12.67 13.48 1.30
CA VAL A 170 -13.95 13.36 2.01
C VAL A 170 -14.22 11.92 2.42
N PHE A 171 -13.99 10.96 1.52
CA PHE A 171 -14.09 9.53 1.84
C PHE A 171 -13.11 9.11 2.94
N GLY A 172 -11.88 9.62 2.92
CA GLY A 172 -10.89 9.36 3.97
C GLY A 172 -11.30 9.90 5.35
N ILE A 173 -11.84 11.12 5.40
CA ILE A 173 -12.34 11.70 6.66
C ILE A 173 -13.56 10.91 7.16
N ALA A 174 -14.48 10.57 6.26
CA ALA A 174 -15.65 9.77 6.59
C ALA A 174 -15.27 8.38 7.10
N SER A 175 -14.28 7.72 6.48
CA SER A 175 -13.82 6.40 6.90
C SER A 175 -13.14 6.44 8.27
N ILE A 176 -12.33 7.45 8.58
CA ILE A 176 -11.76 7.67 9.91
C ILE A 176 -12.88 7.86 10.95
N PHE A 177 -13.88 8.69 10.64
CA PHE A 177 -15.01 8.94 11.55
C PHE A 177 -15.79 7.65 11.84
N VAL A 178 -16.08 6.85 10.82
CA VAL A 178 -16.74 5.55 10.97
C VAL A 178 -15.86 4.58 11.78
N ALA A 179 -14.56 4.50 11.49
CA ALA A 179 -13.65 3.59 12.19
C ALA A 179 -13.53 3.90 13.69
N LEU A 180 -13.50 5.19 14.06
CA LEU A 180 -13.40 5.64 15.44
C LEU A 180 -14.72 5.52 16.21
N LYS A 181 -15.85 5.82 15.57
CA LYS A 181 -17.16 5.94 16.26
C LYS A 181 -18.03 4.69 16.18
N LEU A 182 -17.92 3.91 15.11
CA LEU A 182 -18.78 2.75 14.80
C LEU A 182 -18.03 1.42 14.76
N GLY A 183 -16.70 1.43 14.88
CA GLY A 183 -15.90 0.20 14.82
C GLY A 183 -16.18 -0.74 16.00
N PRO A 184 -16.25 -2.07 15.80
CA PRO A 184 -16.54 -3.04 16.86
C PRO A 184 -15.46 -3.03 17.95
N THR A 185 -15.86 -2.87 19.21
CA THR A 185 -14.96 -2.99 20.37
C THR A 185 -14.39 -4.41 20.45
N VAL A 186 -13.11 -4.52 20.82
CA VAL A 186 -12.27 -5.75 20.82
C VAL A 186 -12.95 -6.95 21.53
N ASN A 187 -13.87 -6.67 22.45
CA ASN A 187 -14.58 -7.66 23.26
C ASN A 187 -15.64 -8.51 22.53
N LYS A 188 -15.82 -8.37 21.20
CA LYS A 188 -16.82 -9.14 20.43
C LYS A 188 -16.28 -10.36 19.67
N ILE A 189 -14.96 -10.62 19.72
CA ILE A 189 -14.31 -11.76 19.03
C ILE A 189 -13.90 -12.84 20.06
N SER A 190 -14.47 -12.79 21.27
CA SER A 190 -14.21 -13.74 22.35
C SER A 190 -15.24 -14.86 22.47
N ASP A 191 -16.24 -14.91 21.59
CA ASP A 191 -17.31 -15.90 21.64
C ASP A 191 -17.28 -16.81 20.42
#